data_AF-A0A376KQ32-F1
#
_entry.id   AF-A0A376KQ32-F1
#
_cell.length_a   1.000
_cell.length_b   1.000
_cell.length_c   1.000
_cell.angle_alpha   90.00
_cell.angle_beta   90.00
_cell.angle_gamma   90.00
#
_symmetry.space_group_name_H-M   'P 1'
#
loop_
_entity.id
_entity.type
_entity.pdbx_description
1 polymer ?
#
loop_
_entity_poly.entity_id
_entity_poly.type
_entity_poly.pdbx_seq_one_letter_code
_entity_poly.pdbx_strand_id
1 'polypeptide(L)'
;MGINPFVHGSAKHTDIMKTEGLKQALNKYGFDAAFGGARRDEEKSRAKERIYSFRDRFHRWDPKNQRPELWHNYNGQINKGESIRVFPLSNWTEQDIWQYIWLENIDIVPLYLAAERPVLERDGMLMMIDDNRIDLQPGEVIKKRDGAFPYAGLAGR
;
A
#
# COMPACT_ATOMS: atom_id res chain seq x y z
N MET A 1 1.06 21.05 -7.41
CA MET A 1 -0.21 20.44 -7.86
C MET A 1 -1.03 20.12 -6.62
N GLY A 2 -2.06 20.91 -6.31
CA GLY A 2 -2.91 20.74 -5.12
C GLY A 2 -4.01 19.70 -5.35
N ILE A 3 -3.63 18.46 -5.66
CA ILE A 3 -4.62 17.39 -5.86
C ILE A 3 -5.05 16.94 -4.47
N ASN A 4 -6.27 17.31 -4.08
CA ASN A 4 -6.91 16.87 -2.85
C ASN A 4 -7.76 15.62 -3.12
N PRO A 5 -7.58 14.53 -2.35
CA PRO A 5 -8.39 13.32 -2.50
C PRO A 5 -9.89 13.51 -2.23
N PHE A 6 -10.27 14.48 -1.41
CA PHE A 6 -11.66 14.81 -1.10
C PHE A 6 -12.35 15.61 -2.23
N VAL A 7 -11.56 16.30 -3.08
CA VAL A 7 -12.07 17.16 -4.17
C VAL A 7 -12.00 16.49 -5.53
N HIS A 8 -10.95 15.71 -5.79
CA HIS A 8 -10.69 15.11 -7.11
C HIS A 8 -10.93 13.60 -7.18
N GLY A 9 -11.40 13.01 -6.08
CA GLY A 9 -11.66 11.58 -5.96
C GLY A 9 -10.42 10.75 -5.63
N SER A 10 -10.64 9.65 -4.91
CA SER A 10 -9.59 8.73 -4.43
C SER A 10 -8.77 8.12 -5.57
N ALA A 11 -9.41 7.72 -6.66
CA ALA A 11 -8.77 7.05 -7.79
C ALA A 11 -7.72 7.96 -8.47
N LYS A 12 -8.11 9.19 -8.83
CA LYS A 12 -7.23 10.14 -9.53
C LYS A 12 -6.09 10.62 -8.63
N HIS A 13 -6.36 10.85 -7.35
CA HIS A 13 -5.32 11.19 -6.39
C HIS A 13 -4.32 10.05 -6.23
N THR A 14 -4.80 8.81 -6.08
CA THR A 14 -3.95 7.63 -5.90
C THR A 14 -3.06 7.38 -7.10
N ASP A 15 -3.59 7.49 -8.32
CA ASP A 15 -2.82 7.29 -9.53
C ASP A 15 -1.67 8.31 -9.65
N ILE A 16 -1.98 9.60 -9.46
CA ILE A 16 -0.99 10.67 -9.63
C ILE A 16 0.03 10.67 -8.48
N MET A 17 -0.43 10.57 -7.23
CA MET A 17 0.45 10.75 -6.07
C MET A 17 1.22 9.47 -5.69
N LYS A 18 0.64 8.28 -5.93
CA LYS A 18 1.31 7.01 -5.61
C LYS A 18 1.95 6.39 -6.85
N THR A 19 1.17 6.11 -7.89
CA THR A 19 1.64 5.35 -9.06
C THR A 19 2.69 6.14 -9.85
N GLU A 20 2.36 7.36 -10.27
CA GLU A 20 3.29 8.19 -11.04
C GLU A 20 4.45 8.70 -10.17
N GLY A 21 4.18 9.04 -8.91
CA GLY A 21 5.23 9.41 -7.95
C GLY A 21 6.30 8.33 -7.78
N LEU A 22 5.88 7.06 -7.60
CA LEU A 22 6.82 5.94 -7.49
C LEU A 22 7.61 5.73 -8.79
N LYS A 23 6.96 5.77 -9.96
CA LYS A 23 7.65 5.64 -11.26
C LYS A 23 8.70 6.74 -11.46
N GLN A 24 8.37 7.98 -11.10
CA GLN A 24 9.30 9.10 -11.17
C GLN A 24 10.51 8.89 -10.25
N ALA A 25 10.30 8.45 -9.01
CA ALA A 25 11.39 8.18 -8.08
C ALA A 25 12.33 7.09 -8.61
N LEU A 26 11.79 5.98 -9.10
CA LEU A 26 12.58 4.88 -9.66
C LEU A 26 13.41 5.32 -10.87
N ASN A 27 12.80 6.09 -11.79
CA ASN A 27 13.51 6.63 -12.95
C ASN A 27 14.58 7.65 -12.57
N LYS A 28 14.30 8.52 -11.60
CA LYS A 28 15.22 9.58 -11.17
C LYS A 28 16.51 9.01 -10.57
N TYR A 29 16.40 7.95 -9.76
CA TYR A 29 17.54 7.34 -9.09
C TYR A 29 18.11 6.13 -9.83
N GLY A 30 17.46 5.67 -10.91
CA GLY A 30 17.91 4.54 -11.71
C GLY A 30 17.84 3.20 -10.98
N PHE A 31 16.88 3.04 -10.06
CA PHE A 31 16.71 1.79 -9.33
C PHE A 31 16.22 0.67 -10.26
N ASP A 32 16.96 -0.43 -10.26
CA ASP A 32 16.68 -1.65 -11.03
C ASP A 32 15.91 -2.70 -10.21
N ALA A 33 15.88 -2.57 -8.89
CA ALA A 33 15.06 -3.36 -8.00
C ALA A 33 14.39 -2.51 -6.92
N ALA A 34 13.18 -2.88 -6.52
CA ALA A 34 12.48 -2.27 -5.38
C ALA A 34 11.78 -3.34 -4.54
N PHE A 35 11.94 -3.25 -3.22
CA PHE A 35 11.24 -4.11 -2.28
C PHE A 35 9.83 -3.58 -2.00
N GLY A 36 8.84 -4.46 -2.06
CA GLY A 36 7.46 -4.19 -1.68
C GLY A 36 7.02 -5.07 -0.51
N GLY A 37 6.21 -4.50 0.38
CA GLY A 37 5.64 -5.22 1.53
C GLY A 37 4.30 -5.92 1.23
N ALA A 38 3.95 -6.11 -0.04
CA ALA A 38 2.69 -6.75 -0.43
C ALA A 38 2.68 -8.24 -0.07
N ARG A 39 1.54 -8.72 0.45
CA ARG A 39 1.35 -10.12 0.87
C ARG A 39 0.21 -10.78 0.10
N ARG A 40 0.27 -12.10 -0.05
CA ARG A 40 -0.72 -12.88 -0.82
C ARG A 40 -2.06 -13.05 -0.09
N ASP A 41 -2.05 -13.01 1.24
CA ASP A 41 -3.24 -13.15 2.08
C ASP A 41 -4.11 -11.87 2.09
N GLU A 42 -3.53 -10.71 1.77
CA GLU A 42 -4.21 -9.41 1.76
C GLU A 42 -5.37 -9.32 0.76
N GLU A 43 -5.24 -9.94 -0.41
CA GLU A 43 -6.26 -9.85 -1.45
C GLU A 43 -6.30 -11.10 -2.33
N LYS A 44 -7.50 -11.61 -2.64
CA LYS A 44 -7.69 -12.85 -3.42
C LYS A 44 -7.01 -12.83 -4.79
N SER A 45 -6.91 -11.66 -5.43
CA SER A 45 -6.24 -11.46 -6.71
C SER A 45 -4.73 -11.72 -6.63
N ARG A 46 -4.12 -11.55 -5.45
CA ARG A 46 -2.69 -11.70 -5.20
C ARG A 46 -2.24 -13.13 -4.93
N ALA A 47 -3.15 -14.08 -4.77
CA ALA A 47 -2.83 -15.48 -4.53
C ALA A 47 -1.91 -16.12 -5.60
N LYS A 48 -1.88 -15.54 -6.82
CA LYS A 48 -1.03 -15.99 -7.94
C LYS A 48 0.22 -15.14 -8.15
N GLU A 49 0.43 -14.11 -7.33
CA GLU A 49 1.58 -13.22 -7.46
C GLU A 49 2.89 -13.96 -7.16
N ARG A 50 3.93 -13.58 -7.90
CA ARG A 50 5.30 -14.08 -7.77
C ARG A 50 6.08 -13.20 -6.80
N ILE A 51 7.13 -13.75 -6.20
CA ILE A 51 8.03 -12.97 -5.35
C ILE A 51 8.77 -11.92 -6.20
N TYR A 52 9.13 -12.29 -7.44
CA TYR A 52 9.78 -11.43 -8.42
C TYR A 52 8.77 -11.01 -9.49
N SER A 53 8.44 -9.72 -9.52
CA SER A 53 7.60 -9.11 -10.55
C SER A 53 8.45 -8.27 -11.49
N PHE A 54 8.69 -8.80 -12.70
CA PHE A 54 9.47 -8.11 -13.73
C PHE A 54 8.67 -6.97 -14.37
N ARG A 55 9.37 -5.86 -14.63
CA ARG A 55 8.85 -4.65 -15.26
C ARG A 55 9.74 -4.25 -16.43
N ASP A 56 9.12 -3.89 -17.54
CA ASP A 56 9.85 -3.35 -18.68
C ASP A 56 10.34 -1.91 -18.43
N ARG A 57 11.04 -1.34 -19.42
CA ARG A 57 11.51 0.07 -19.41
C ARG A 57 10.41 1.12 -19.26
N PHE A 58 9.15 0.76 -19.48
CA PHE A 58 7.98 1.62 -19.32
C PHE A 58 7.22 1.30 -18.03
N HIS A 59 7.82 0.54 -17.10
CA HIS A 59 7.23 0.05 -15.85
C HIS A 59 5.97 -0.81 -16.04
N ARG A 60 5.77 -1.39 -17.23
CA ARG A 60 4.66 -2.28 -17.54
C ARG A 60 4.98 -3.71 -17.13
N TRP A 61 3.94 -4.44 -16.77
CA TRP A 61 4.02 -5.85 -16.43
C TRP A 61 3.61 -6.69 -17.63
N ASP A 62 4.37 -7.75 -17.91
CA ASP A 62 4.09 -8.73 -18.95
C ASP A 62 4.05 -10.14 -18.33
N PRO A 63 2.93 -10.89 -18.48
CA PRO A 63 2.84 -12.27 -18.00
C PRO A 63 3.91 -13.20 -18.59
N LYS A 64 4.33 -12.97 -19.83
CA LYS A 64 5.29 -13.84 -20.54
C LYS A 64 6.72 -13.69 -20.02
N ASN A 65 7.05 -12.53 -19.46
CA ASN A 65 8.37 -12.25 -18.89
C ASN A 65 8.51 -12.75 -17.45
N GLN A 66 7.45 -13.30 -16.86
CA GLN A 66 7.52 -13.86 -15.52
C GLN A 66 8.22 -15.21 -15.57
N ARG A 67 9.20 -15.38 -14.68
CA ARG A 67 10.02 -16.58 -14.64
C ARG A 67 9.47 -17.59 -13.65
N PRO A 68 9.66 -18.89 -13.89
CA PRO A 68 9.41 -19.91 -12.89
C PRO A 68 10.27 -19.67 -11.65
N GLU A 69 9.65 -19.69 -10.48
CA GLU A 69 10.33 -19.64 -9.17
C GLU A 69 10.34 -21.07 -8.64
N LEU A 70 11.46 -21.77 -8.83
CA LEU A 70 11.60 -23.17 -8.40
C LEU A 70 12.30 -23.21 -7.05
N TRP A 71 11.64 -23.77 -6.03
CA TRP A 71 12.11 -23.79 -4.64
C TRP A 71 12.41 -22.38 -4.10
N HIS A 72 13.67 -22.12 -3.71
CA HIS A 72 14.18 -20.82 -3.26
C HIS A 72 15.19 -20.23 -4.25
N ASN A 73 15.21 -20.74 -5.49
CA ASN A 73 16.06 -20.20 -6.55
C ASN A 73 15.28 -19.18 -7.37
N TYR A 74 15.75 -17.93 -7.33
CA TYR A 74 15.15 -16.80 -8.03
C TYR A 74 16.07 -16.33 -9.14
N ASN A 75 15.54 -16.21 -10.36
CA ASN A 75 16.31 -15.67 -11.49
C ASN A 75 16.15 -14.15 -11.56
N GLY A 76 17.06 -13.41 -10.94
CA GLY A 76 17.07 -11.94 -10.95
C GLY A 76 17.69 -11.27 -12.18
N GLN A 77 18.07 -12.01 -13.24
CA GLN A 77 18.71 -11.40 -14.41
C GLN A 77 17.79 -10.40 -15.12
N ILE A 78 18.25 -9.20 -15.43
CA ILE A 78 17.45 -8.18 -16.12
C ILE A 78 18.22 -7.61 -17.29
N ASN A 79 17.49 -7.19 -18.31
CA ASN A 79 18.06 -6.40 -19.39
C ASN A 79 18.25 -4.95 -18.96
N LYS A 80 19.10 -4.21 -19.68
CA LYS A 80 19.32 -2.79 -19.41
C LYS A 80 18.01 -2.01 -19.55
N GLY A 81 17.61 -1.34 -18.46
CA GLY A 81 16.39 -0.55 -18.37
C GLY A 81 15.15 -1.33 -17.91
N GLU A 82 15.24 -2.64 -17.69
CA GLU A 82 14.22 -3.38 -16.95
C GLU A 82 14.39 -3.17 -15.45
N SER A 83 13.32 -3.36 -14.70
CA SER A 83 13.37 -3.34 -13.23
C SER A 83 12.52 -4.45 -12.62
N ILE A 84 12.79 -4.80 -11.38
CA ILE A 84 12.06 -5.83 -10.64
C ILE A 84 11.37 -5.19 -9.43
N ARG A 85 10.18 -5.70 -9.09
CA ARG A 85 9.58 -5.55 -7.75
C ARG A 85 9.70 -6.87 -7.02
N VAL A 86 10.32 -6.84 -5.84
CA VAL A 86 10.57 -8.03 -5.02
C VAL A 86 9.68 -7.96 -3.78
N PHE A 87 9.01 -9.06 -3.46
CA PHE A 87 8.07 -9.13 -2.34
C PHE A 87 8.50 -10.21 -1.32
N PRO A 88 9.44 -9.89 -0.42
CA PRO A 88 9.99 -10.89 0.52
C PRO A 88 8.92 -11.47 1.46
N LEU A 89 7.92 -10.67 1.79
CA LEU A 89 6.85 -11.02 2.72
C LEU A 89 5.66 -11.70 2.04
N SER A 90 5.76 -12.07 0.76
CA SER A 90 4.61 -12.65 0.02
C SER A 90 3.98 -13.87 0.69
N ASN A 91 4.79 -14.68 1.38
CA ASN A 91 4.33 -15.90 2.07
C ASN A 91 3.96 -15.68 3.54
N TRP A 92 4.09 -14.46 4.06
CA TRP A 92 3.77 -14.13 5.44
C TRP A 92 2.28 -13.83 5.58
N THR A 93 1.68 -14.38 6.63
CA THR A 93 0.31 -14.05 7.05
C THR A 93 0.30 -12.82 7.95
N GLU A 94 -0.89 -12.28 8.20
CA GLU A 94 -1.04 -11.16 9.14
C GLU A 94 -0.53 -11.54 10.54
N GLN A 95 -0.79 -12.78 10.96
CA GLN A 95 -0.31 -13.30 12.24
C GLN A 95 1.22 -13.34 12.31
N ASP A 96 1.90 -13.78 11.25
CA ASP A 96 3.37 -13.83 11.22
C ASP A 96 3.97 -12.44 11.37
N ILE A 97 3.38 -11.42 10.72
CA ILE A 97 3.82 -10.02 10.83
C ILE A 97 3.70 -9.53 12.26
N TRP A 98 2.55 -9.72 12.91
CA TRP A 98 2.35 -9.29 14.31
C TRP A 98 3.26 -10.03 15.28
N GLN A 99 3.44 -11.34 15.10
CA GLN A 99 4.35 -12.13 15.92
C GLN A 99 5.79 -11.63 15.80
N TYR A 100 6.24 -11.33 14.57
CA TYR A 100 7.60 -10.83 14.34
C TYR A 100 7.80 -9.43 14.91
N ILE A 101 6.84 -8.52 14.73
CA ILE A 101 6.87 -7.18 15.36
C ILE A 101 7.02 -7.30 16.89
N TRP A 102 6.29 -8.24 17.50
CA TRP A 102 6.34 -8.47 18.94
C TRP A 102 7.67 -9.08 19.39
N LEU A 103 8.18 -10.11 18.70
CA LEU A 103 9.44 -10.77 19.02
C LEU A 103 10.66 -9.84 18.86
N GLU A 104 10.68 -9.06 17.79
CA GLU A 104 11.78 -8.15 17.46
C GLU A 104 11.61 -6.75 18.07
N ASN A 105 10.52 -6.52 18.83
CA ASN A 105 10.17 -5.25 19.45
C ASN A 105 10.26 -4.06 18.47
N ILE A 106 9.61 -4.22 17.31
CA ILE A 106 9.59 -3.20 16.24
C ILE A 106 8.57 -2.12 16.58
N ASP A 107 8.97 -0.86 16.50
CA ASP A 107 8.08 0.27 16.70
C ASP A 107 6.95 0.28 15.66
N ILE A 108 5.71 0.36 16.13
CA ILE A 108 4.52 0.48 15.30
C ILE A 108 3.87 1.85 15.44
N VAL A 109 3.17 2.26 14.37
CA VAL A 109 2.38 3.49 14.39
C VAL A 109 1.25 3.33 15.43
N PRO A 110 1.04 4.30 16.34
CA PRO A 110 0.02 4.20 17.39
C PRO A 110 -1.40 3.95 16.87
N LEU A 111 -1.68 4.27 15.60
CA LEU A 111 -2.97 4.03 14.93
C LEU A 111 -3.42 2.56 14.95
N TYR A 112 -2.46 1.63 14.95
CA TYR A 112 -2.76 0.21 15.05
C TYR A 112 -3.20 -0.22 16.46
N LEU A 113 -2.93 0.60 17.47
CA LEU A 113 -3.37 0.36 18.84
C LEU A 113 -4.77 0.95 19.05
N ALA A 114 -5.60 0.23 19.81
CA ALA A 114 -6.90 0.72 20.23
C ALA A 114 -6.71 1.96 21.11
N ALA A 115 -7.36 3.07 20.71
CA ALA A 115 -7.37 4.30 21.46
C ALA A 115 -8.62 5.10 21.11
N GLU A 116 -9.06 5.95 22.03
CA GLU A 116 -10.14 6.91 21.76
C GLU A 116 -9.69 7.91 20.69
N ARG A 117 -10.43 7.98 19.58
CA ARG A 117 -10.15 8.93 18.49
C ARG A 117 -11.41 9.67 18.05
N PRO A 118 -11.28 10.94 17.59
CA PRO A 118 -12.38 11.67 16.99
C PRO A 118 -12.71 11.08 15.61
N VAL A 119 -13.92 10.59 15.45
CA VAL A 119 -14.41 10.01 14.20
C VAL A 119 -15.68 10.71 13.72
N LEU A 120 -15.81 10.78 12.41
CA LEU A 120 -16.95 11.29 11.67
C LEU A 120 -17.58 10.15 10.88
N GLU A 121 -18.90 10.07 10.87
CA GLU A 121 -19.65 9.14 10.02
C GLU A 121 -20.19 9.90 8.80
N ARG A 122 -19.74 9.52 7.60
CA ARG A 122 -20.21 10.09 6.32
C ARG A 122 -20.53 8.95 5.37
N ASP A 123 -21.73 8.95 4.80
CA ASP A 123 -22.19 7.92 3.86
C ASP A 123 -22.02 6.47 4.37
N GLY A 124 -22.18 6.27 5.68
CA GLY A 124 -22.03 4.95 6.34
C GLY A 124 -20.57 4.51 6.57
N MET A 125 -19.59 5.36 6.27
CA MET A 125 -18.17 5.13 6.52
C MET A 125 -17.67 5.95 7.70
N LEU A 126 -16.91 5.32 8.60
CA LEU A 126 -16.22 6.02 9.69
C LEU A 126 -14.90 6.57 9.18
N MET A 127 -14.74 7.89 9.26
CA MET A 127 -13.50 8.60 8.95
C MET A 127 -12.92 9.18 10.23
N MET A 128 -11.64 8.91 10.50
CA MET A 128 -10.94 9.54 11.61
C MET A 128 -10.55 10.97 11.22
N ILE A 129 -10.74 11.92 12.14
CA ILE A 129 -10.39 13.33 11.92
C ILE A 129 -8.95 13.54 12.39
N ASP A 130 -7.99 13.35 11.50
CA ASP A 130 -6.57 13.68 11.72
C ASP A 130 -5.99 14.65 10.68
N ASP A 131 -6.77 15.03 9.66
CA ASP A 131 -6.34 15.87 8.55
C ASP A 131 -7.18 17.16 8.45
N ASN A 132 -6.48 18.31 8.45
CA ASN A 132 -7.10 19.64 8.34
C ASN A 132 -7.73 19.91 6.96
N ARG A 133 -7.56 19.02 5.98
CA ARG A 133 -8.19 19.09 4.65
C ARG A 133 -9.61 18.51 4.62
N ILE A 134 -10.10 17.99 5.75
CA ILE A 134 -11.46 17.45 5.87
C ILE A 134 -12.43 18.60 6.11
N ASP A 135 -13.25 18.90 5.11
CA ASP A 135 -14.34 19.87 5.24
C ASP A 135 -15.56 19.23 5.88
N LEU A 136 -15.95 19.74 7.05
CA LEU A 136 -17.18 19.34 7.75
C LEU A 136 -18.41 19.87 7.00
N GLN A 137 -19.33 18.98 6.67
CA GLN A 137 -20.60 19.32 6.03
C GLN A 137 -21.66 19.70 7.07
N PRO A 138 -22.69 20.49 6.70
CA PRO A 138 -23.75 20.86 7.62
C PRO A 138 -24.46 19.62 8.20
N GLY A 139 -24.50 19.51 9.54
CA GLY A 139 -25.15 18.39 10.24
C GLY A 139 -24.22 17.25 10.66
N GLU A 140 -22.93 17.32 10.30
CA GLU A 140 -21.94 16.34 10.72
C GLU A 140 -21.50 16.53 12.18
N VAL A 141 -21.49 15.44 12.95
CA VAL A 141 -21.12 15.45 14.37
C VAL A 141 -19.93 14.53 14.60
N ILE A 142 -18.84 15.09 15.10
CA ILE A 142 -17.66 14.32 15.52
C ILE A 142 -18.01 13.60 16.82
N LYS A 143 -17.82 12.28 16.84
CA LYS A 143 -17.98 11.44 18.03
C LYS A 143 -16.63 10.86 18.42
N LYS A 144 -16.40 10.67 19.72
CA LYS A 144 -15.27 9.87 20.19
C LYS A 144 -15.66 8.41 20.13
N ARG A 145 -14.78 7.58 19.55
CA ARG A 145 -14.97 6.14 19.51
C ARG A 145 -13.66 5.45 19.87
N ASP A 146 -13.77 4.40 20.66
CA ASP A 146 -12.66 3.51 20.98
C ASP A 146 -12.56 2.39 19.94
N GLY A 147 -11.33 2.01 19.61
CA GLY A 147 -11.02 0.99 18.61
C GLY A 147 -9.71 1.23 17.86
N ALA A 148 -9.21 0.17 17.23
CA ALA A 148 -8.15 0.29 16.23
C ALA A 148 -8.77 0.80 14.94
N PHE A 149 -8.25 1.92 14.43
CA PHE A 149 -8.68 2.46 13.14
C PHE A 149 -7.54 2.19 12.17
N PRO A 150 -7.66 1.18 11.28
CA PRO A 150 -6.68 1.05 10.21
C PRO A 150 -6.66 2.38 9.44
N TYR A 151 -5.48 2.79 8.97
CA TYR A 151 -5.37 3.98 8.14
C TYR A 151 -6.29 3.80 6.93
N ALA A 152 -7.47 4.42 6.98
CA ALA A 152 -8.42 4.48 5.88
C ALA A 152 -7.88 5.52 4.89
N GLY A 153 -6.70 5.24 4.34
CA GLY A 153 -6.14 5.98 3.23
C GLY A 153 -6.96 5.66 1.99
N LEU A 154 -8.12 6.31 1.84
CA LEU A 154 -8.82 6.48 0.57
C LEU A 154 -9.02 5.20 -0.24
N ALA A 155 -9.17 4.06 0.43
CA ALA A 155 -9.67 2.84 -0.19
C ALA A 155 -11.21 2.91 -0.16
N GLY A 156 -11.75 3.91 -0.86
CA GLY A 156 -13.13 3.84 -1.34
C GLY A 156 -13.19 2.76 -2.42
N ARG A 157 -14.09 1.80 -2.24
CA ARG A 157 -14.63 1.05 -3.38
C ARG A 157 -15.45 1.98 -4.25
#